data_AF-A0A841MZZ8-F1
#
_entry.id   AF-A0A841MZZ8-F1
#
_cell.length_a   1.000
_cell.length_b   1.000
_cell.length_c   1.000
_cell.angle_alpha   90.00
_cell.angle_beta   90.00
_cell.angle_gamma   90.00
#
_symmetry.space_group_name_H-M   'P 1'
#
loop_
_entity.id
_entity.type
_entity.pdbx_description
1 polymer ?
#
loop_
_entity_poly.entity_id
_entity_poly.type
_entity_poly.pdbx_seq_one_letter_code
_entity_poly.pdbx_strand_id
1 'polypeptide(L)'
;MKPSLILYLLLFVGITSSWLIIQQDDFNLLKQPKTGLGREGAAEFFFWEFQDQASVWSNAPKGLTAVQSFQDSLEKLLGVVQFQRVVKKEQTQRNPKDSMVYVKNGDHYNAMLVHTGAVGKVRPMNSLEAQILNYQLEKYPLLTRPTEFHAFIAYHQERKAYRVYFGSSDQPWPPKPVLLIHQLEEDIKNGWKLRYHLHNHYEPPGNNYLGILAPSMADAQYYKMLADNYQIEQTLITNGIHTVEIKAADFGRFESH
;
A
#
# COMPACT_ATOMS: atom_id res chain seq x y z
N MET A 1 21.13 69.21 42.97
CA MET A 1 20.91 68.18 41.93
C MET A 1 21.05 66.80 42.55
N LYS A 2 19.96 66.05 42.66
CA LYS A 2 19.91 64.61 42.95
C LYS A 2 18.67 64.07 42.22
N PRO A 3 18.78 63.08 41.32
CA PRO A 3 17.60 62.43 40.76
C PRO A 3 17.27 61.18 41.59
N SER A 4 16.01 61.05 41.99
CA SER A 4 15.45 59.84 42.60
C SER A 4 15.03 58.87 41.50
N LEU A 5 15.55 57.64 41.58
CA LEU A 5 15.17 56.50 40.76
C LEU A 5 13.75 56.05 41.10
N ILE A 6 12.87 55.95 40.10
CA ILE A 6 11.60 55.22 40.18
C ILE A 6 11.82 53.87 39.49
N LEU A 7 11.65 52.79 40.27
CA LEU A 7 11.81 51.41 39.85
C LEU A 7 10.46 50.88 39.35
N TYR A 8 10.33 50.61 38.05
CA TYR A 8 9.16 49.90 37.50
C TYR A 8 9.40 48.39 37.56
N LEU A 9 8.57 47.70 38.34
CA LEU A 9 8.53 46.24 38.44
C LEU A 9 7.62 45.69 37.32
N LEU A 10 8.21 45.12 36.27
CA LEU A 10 7.48 44.41 35.21
C LEU A 10 7.30 42.94 35.62
N LEU A 11 6.07 42.57 35.97
CA LEU A 11 5.64 41.19 36.19
C LEU A 11 5.45 40.49 34.83
N PHE A 12 6.43 39.68 34.42
CA PHE A 12 6.30 38.73 33.31
C PHE A 12 5.56 37.49 33.82
N VAL A 13 4.26 37.39 33.53
CA VAL A 13 3.50 36.16 33.72
C VAL A 13 3.82 35.23 32.55
N GLY A 14 4.74 34.29 32.78
CA GLY A 14 5.07 33.23 31.84
C GLY A 14 3.91 32.24 31.74
N ILE A 15 3.06 32.41 30.73
CA ILE A 15 2.09 31.37 30.34
C ILE A 15 2.90 30.26 29.69
N THR A 16 3.27 29.24 30.47
CA THR A 16 3.80 28.00 29.92
C THR A 16 2.64 27.28 29.25
N SER A 17 2.49 27.47 27.95
CA SER A 17 1.61 26.66 27.11
C SER A 17 2.11 25.22 27.15
N SER A 18 1.56 24.44 28.06
CA SER A 18 1.70 22.99 28.09
C SER A 18 1.11 22.46 26.79
N TRP A 19 1.98 22.18 25.82
CA TRP A 19 1.60 21.45 24.63
C TRP A 19 1.10 20.09 25.10
N LEU A 20 -0.22 19.91 25.10
CA LEU A 20 -0.80 18.58 25.18
C LEU A 20 -0.21 17.79 24.01
N ILE A 21 0.70 16.88 24.32
CA ILE A 21 1.04 15.80 23.41
C ILE A 21 -0.21 14.94 23.38
N ILE A 22 -1.14 15.26 22.48
CA ILE A 22 -2.23 14.37 22.15
C ILE A 22 -1.54 13.11 21.63
N GLN A 23 -1.60 12.05 22.44
CA GLN A 23 -1.15 10.73 22.05
C GLN A 23 -1.95 10.39 20.80
N GLN A 24 -1.30 10.46 19.64
CA GLN A 24 -1.94 10.15 18.38
C GLN A 24 -2.28 8.67 18.44
N ASP A 25 -3.57 8.33 18.45
CA ASP A 25 -3.98 6.94 18.46
C ASP A 25 -3.41 6.25 17.20
N ASP A 26 -2.53 5.28 17.45
CA ASP A 26 -1.91 4.49 16.40
C ASP A 26 -2.99 3.64 15.73
N PHE A 27 -3.32 3.98 14.48
CA PHE A 27 -4.27 3.23 13.68
C PHE A 27 -3.88 1.76 13.60
N ASN A 28 -4.83 0.88 13.93
CA ASN A 28 -4.67 -0.56 13.78
C ASN A 28 -5.88 -1.17 13.04
N LEU A 29 -5.70 -1.49 11.76
CA LEU A 29 -6.65 -2.18 10.90
C LEU A 29 -7.02 -3.56 11.46
N LEU A 30 -6.03 -4.28 12.00
CA LEU A 30 -6.21 -5.65 12.50
C LEU A 30 -7.10 -5.70 13.76
N LYS A 31 -7.30 -4.57 14.44
CA LYS A 31 -8.26 -4.41 15.54
C LYS A 31 -9.65 -3.99 15.07
N GLN A 32 -9.83 -3.61 13.81
CA GLN A 32 -11.14 -3.22 13.28
C GLN A 32 -12.00 -4.47 13.04
N PRO A 33 -13.32 -4.38 13.25
CA PRO A 33 -14.23 -5.48 12.94
C PRO A 33 -14.20 -5.80 11.43
N LYS A 34 -14.29 -7.10 11.13
CA LYS A 34 -14.43 -7.61 9.76
C LYS A 34 -15.88 -7.98 9.47
N THR A 35 -16.41 -7.52 8.35
CA THR A 35 -17.71 -7.95 7.83
C THR A 35 -17.49 -8.96 6.71
N GLY A 36 -17.89 -10.21 6.94
CA GLY A 36 -17.73 -11.29 5.97
C GLY A 36 -18.66 -11.12 4.76
N LEU A 37 -18.11 -11.28 3.55
CA LEU A 37 -18.85 -11.28 2.29
C LEU A 37 -19.06 -12.70 1.75
N GLY A 38 -18.17 -13.63 2.10
CA GLY A 38 -18.31 -15.05 1.74
C GLY A 38 -16.97 -15.73 1.48
N ARG A 39 -17.04 -16.93 0.90
CA ARG A 39 -15.89 -17.75 0.50
C ARG A 39 -16.18 -18.40 -0.85
N GLU A 40 -15.15 -18.52 -1.68
CA GLU A 40 -15.18 -19.32 -2.91
C GLU A 40 -13.98 -20.26 -2.91
N GLY A 41 -14.23 -21.55 -2.64
CA GLY A 41 -13.14 -22.50 -2.40
C GLY A 41 -12.26 -22.08 -1.22
N ALA A 42 -10.96 -21.91 -1.48
CA ALA A 42 -9.99 -21.45 -0.48
C ALA A 42 -9.98 -19.92 -0.31
N ALA A 43 -10.61 -19.17 -1.21
CA ALA A 43 -10.65 -17.72 -1.15
C ALA A 43 -11.60 -17.24 -0.04
N GLU A 44 -11.21 -16.18 0.65
CA GLU A 44 -12.04 -15.47 1.62
C GLU A 44 -12.22 -14.02 1.20
N PHE A 45 -13.42 -13.50 1.43
CA PHE A 45 -13.81 -12.15 1.06
C PHE A 45 -14.52 -11.48 2.23
N PHE A 46 -14.08 -10.27 2.57
CA PHE A 46 -14.64 -9.49 3.66
C PHE A 46 -14.26 -8.02 3.49
N PHE A 47 -14.79 -7.13 4.33
CA PHE A 47 -14.29 -5.76 4.41
C PHE A 47 -14.07 -5.29 5.85
N TRP A 48 -13.19 -4.32 5.99
CA TRP A 48 -13.07 -3.47 7.18
C TRP A 48 -13.66 -2.10 6.89
N GLU A 49 -14.26 -1.46 7.90
CA GLU A 49 -14.65 -0.04 7.85
C GLU A 49 -14.04 0.68 9.04
N PHE A 50 -13.50 1.89 8.80
CA PHE A 50 -12.90 2.71 9.84
C PHE A 50 -12.98 4.20 9.48
N GLN A 51 -12.88 5.05 10.50
CA GLN A 51 -12.89 6.51 10.32
C GLN A 51 -11.59 7.00 9.69
N ASP A 52 -11.68 8.05 8.88
CA ASP A 52 -10.53 8.74 8.30
C ASP A 52 -9.69 9.38 9.40
N GLN A 53 -8.43 9.01 9.44
CA GLN A 53 -7.45 9.52 10.38
C GLN A 53 -6.07 9.53 9.73
N ALA A 54 -5.28 10.56 10.04
CA ALA A 54 -3.99 10.78 9.40
C ALA A 54 -3.00 9.62 9.58
N SER A 55 -3.08 8.88 10.68
CA SER A 55 -2.20 7.74 10.98
C SER A 55 -2.37 6.58 9.99
N VAL A 56 -3.51 6.46 9.30
CA VAL A 56 -3.74 5.46 8.23
C VAL A 56 -2.74 5.60 7.09
N TRP A 57 -2.40 6.84 6.73
CA TRP A 57 -1.55 7.17 5.58
C TRP A 57 -0.12 7.54 5.98
N SER A 58 0.19 7.45 7.28
CA SER A 58 1.53 7.69 7.82
C SER A 58 2.50 6.55 7.47
N ASN A 59 3.76 6.66 7.88
CA ASN A 59 4.75 5.60 7.69
C ASN A 59 4.28 4.29 8.34
N ALA A 60 4.70 3.15 7.78
CA ALA A 60 4.40 1.84 8.34
C ALA A 60 4.77 1.77 9.84
N PRO A 61 3.85 1.30 10.72
CA PRO A 61 4.13 1.19 12.13
C PRO A 61 5.17 0.09 12.38
N LYS A 62 5.91 0.22 13.48
CA LYS A 62 6.76 -0.88 13.97
C LYS A 62 5.88 -1.98 14.56
N GLY A 63 6.42 -3.20 14.63
CA GLY A 63 5.75 -4.32 15.33
C GLY A 63 4.75 -5.11 14.48
N LEU A 64 4.73 -4.91 13.15
CA LEU A 64 4.04 -5.80 12.22
C LEU A 64 4.87 -7.08 12.04
N THR A 65 4.62 -8.06 12.91
CA THR A 65 5.47 -9.24 13.10
C THR A 65 5.64 -10.07 11.82
N ALA A 66 4.59 -10.22 11.01
CA ALA A 66 4.66 -11.04 9.80
C ALA A 66 5.42 -10.32 8.66
N VAL A 67 5.23 -9.01 8.51
CA VAL A 67 6.03 -8.18 7.58
C VAL A 67 7.50 -8.17 7.99
N GLN A 68 7.79 -7.96 9.28
CA GLN A 68 9.15 -8.01 9.82
C GLN A 68 9.78 -9.38 9.56
N SER A 69 9.05 -10.47 9.87
CA SER A 69 9.54 -11.84 9.66
C SER A 69 9.82 -12.13 8.18
N PHE A 70 9.00 -11.60 7.27
CA PHE A 70 9.24 -11.69 5.83
C PHE A 70 10.53 -10.99 5.42
N GLN A 71 10.72 -9.74 5.86
CA GLN A 71 11.91 -8.95 5.55
C GLN A 71 13.19 -9.59 6.11
N ASP A 72 13.16 -10.01 7.39
CA ASP A 72 14.29 -10.67 8.07
C ASP A 72 14.63 -12.01 7.38
N SER A 73 13.62 -12.78 6.98
CA SER A 73 13.82 -14.05 6.28
C SER A 73 14.39 -13.84 4.89
N LEU A 74 13.93 -12.81 4.18
CA LEU A 74 14.44 -12.45 2.86
C LEU A 74 15.91 -12.01 2.94
N GLU A 75 16.25 -11.18 3.93
CA GLU A 75 17.64 -10.79 4.19
C GLU A 75 18.52 -12.00 4.51
N LYS A 76 18.03 -12.92 5.35
CA LYS A 76 18.75 -14.15 5.70
C LYS A 76 18.98 -15.06 4.48
N LEU A 77 17.99 -15.22 3.61
CA LEU A 77 18.09 -16.07 2.41
C LEU A 77 19.06 -15.50 1.37
N LEU A 78 19.02 -14.18 1.16
CA LEU A 78 19.87 -13.52 0.15
C LEU A 78 21.27 -13.20 0.69
N GLY A 79 21.40 -13.00 1.99
CA GLY A 79 22.54 -12.33 2.60
C GLY A 79 22.45 -10.80 2.44
N VAL A 80 23.05 -10.07 3.39
CA VAL A 80 22.93 -8.60 3.54
C VAL A 80 23.22 -7.85 2.24
N VAL A 81 24.32 -8.19 1.56
CA VAL A 81 24.76 -7.48 0.33
C VAL A 81 23.75 -7.67 -0.81
N GLN A 82 23.28 -8.90 -1.02
CA GLN A 82 22.33 -9.19 -2.08
C GLN A 82 20.95 -8.59 -1.77
N PHE A 83 20.51 -8.70 -0.52
CA PHE A 83 19.27 -8.10 -0.05
C PHE A 83 19.25 -6.58 -0.31
N GLN A 84 20.27 -5.85 0.13
CA GLN A 84 20.38 -4.41 -0.11
C GLN A 84 20.40 -4.07 -1.61
N ARG A 85 21.09 -4.87 -2.42
CA ARG A 85 21.12 -4.70 -3.88
C ARG A 85 19.73 -4.85 -4.49
N VAL A 86 19.00 -5.89 -4.12
CA VAL A 86 17.65 -6.18 -4.64
C VAL A 86 16.65 -5.11 -4.19
N VAL A 87 16.65 -4.76 -2.89
CA VAL A 87 15.80 -3.69 -2.35
C VAL A 87 16.07 -2.36 -3.05
N LYS A 88 17.34 -2.00 -3.24
CA LYS A 88 17.73 -0.77 -3.92
C LYS A 88 17.32 -0.78 -5.40
N LYS A 89 17.45 -1.92 -6.08
CA LYS A 89 17.01 -2.08 -7.48
C LYS A 89 15.52 -1.76 -7.61
N GLU A 90 14.69 -2.40 -6.80
CA GLU A 90 13.23 -2.20 -6.87
C GLU A 90 12.80 -0.80 -6.40
N GLN A 91 13.55 -0.19 -5.47
CA GLN A 91 13.33 1.19 -5.05
C GLN A 91 13.69 2.24 -6.12
N THR A 92 14.68 1.95 -6.97
CA THR A 92 15.30 2.95 -7.84
C THR A 92 14.47 3.20 -9.09
N GLN A 93 14.20 4.48 -9.36
CA GLN A 93 13.52 4.96 -10.57
C GLN A 93 14.46 5.80 -11.46
N ARG A 94 15.73 5.41 -11.63
CA ARG A 94 16.79 6.27 -12.19
C ARG A 94 17.59 5.69 -13.36
N ASN A 95 17.49 4.40 -13.66
CA ASN A 95 18.36 3.80 -14.67
C ASN A 95 17.72 2.60 -15.38
N PRO A 96 17.45 2.70 -16.70
CA PRO A 96 16.93 1.59 -17.49
C PRO A 96 17.85 0.36 -17.49
N LYS A 97 19.16 0.55 -17.26
CA LYS A 97 20.15 -0.54 -17.29
C LYS A 97 20.05 -1.47 -16.08
N ASP A 98 19.57 -0.96 -14.94
CA ASP A 98 19.38 -1.77 -13.73
C ASP A 98 18.05 -2.54 -13.76
N SER A 99 17.14 -2.17 -14.68
CA SER A 99 15.81 -2.76 -14.87
C SER A 99 15.73 -3.72 -16.07
N MET A 100 16.86 -4.18 -16.63
CA MET A 100 16.86 -5.08 -17.79
C MET A 100 16.37 -6.49 -17.42
N VAL A 101 15.08 -6.62 -17.15
CA VAL A 101 14.33 -7.87 -17.24
C VAL A 101 14.26 -8.22 -18.73
N TYR A 102 15.13 -9.08 -19.23
CA TYR A 102 15.19 -9.43 -20.66
C TYR A 102 13.96 -10.26 -21.08
N VAL A 103 12.85 -9.60 -21.39
CA VAL A 103 11.72 -10.20 -22.11
C VAL A 103 11.17 -9.19 -23.12
N LYS A 104 10.96 -9.61 -24.36
CA LYS A 104 10.39 -8.76 -25.43
C LYS A 104 8.85 -8.73 -25.37
N ASN A 105 8.27 -8.51 -24.19
CA ASN A 105 6.82 -8.48 -23.99
C ASN A 105 6.36 -7.19 -23.28
N GLY A 106 5.06 -6.93 -23.24
CA GLY A 106 4.51 -5.70 -22.65
C GLY A 106 4.81 -5.52 -21.16
N ASP A 107 4.95 -6.61 -20.39
CA ASP A 107 5.33 -6.55 -18.97
C ASP A 107 6.68 -5.86 -18.78
N HIS A 108 7.65 -6.15 -19.66
CA HIS A 108 8.95 -5.50 -19.60
C HIS A 108 8.87 -4.00 -19.86
N TYR A 109 8.06 -3.59 -20.85
CA TYR A 109 7.85 -2.18 -21.13
C TYR A 109 7.19 -1.47 -19.94
N ASN A 110 6.20 -2.10 -19.30
CA ASN A 110 5.55 -1.58 -18.10
C ASN A 110 6.54 -1.43 -16.94
N ALA A 111 7.40 -2.42 -16.72
CA ALA A 111 8.48 -2.36 -15.74
C ALA A 111 9.47 -1.23 -16.03
N MET A 112 9.89 -1.08 -17.29
CA MET A 112 10.77 0.01 -17.70
C MET A 112 10.13 1.37 -17.38
N LEU A 113 8.85 1.58 -17.68
CA LEU A 113 8.17 2.84 -17.38
C LEU A 113 8.24 3.19 -15.89
N VAL A 114 8.04 2.22 -15.00
CA VAL A 114 8.12 2.48 -13.56
C VAL A 114 9.56 2.69 -13.08
N HIS A 115 10.48 1.80 -13.41
CA HIS A 115 11.86 1.83 -12.91
C HIS A 115 12.75 2.90 -13.58
N THR A 116 12.25 3.59 -14.61
CA THR A 116 12.85 4.82 -15.14
C THR A 116 12.24 6.10 -14.56
N GLY A 117 11.19 5.97 -13.73
CA GLY A 117 10.44 7.11 -13.20
C GLY A 117 9.54 7.81 -14.23
N ALA A 118 9.36 7.20 -15.41
CA ALA A 118 8.50 7.75 -16.45
C ALA A 118 7.01 7.68 -16.06
N VAL A 119 6.61 6.65 -15.31
CA VAL A 119 5.26 6.46 -14.76
C VAL A 119 5.35 6.03 -13.30
N GLY A 120 4.43 6.55 -12.48
CA GLY A 120 4.26 6.13 -11.09
C GLY A 120 5.39 6.57 -10.16
N LYS A 121 5.16 6.41 -8.86
CA LYS A 121 6.08 6.81 -7.80
C LYS A 121 6.34 5.65 -6.86
N VAL A 122 7.59 5.22 -6.77
CA VAL A 122 8.01 4.23 -5.77
C VAL A 122 8.30 4.92 -4.45
N ARG A 123 7.71 4.42 -3.36
CA ARG A 123 7.87 4.93 -2.00
C ARG A 123 7.83 3.78 -0.99
N PRO A 124 8.29 3.97 0.26
CA PRO A 124 8.01 3.02 1.33
C PRO A 124 6.50 2.77 1.50
N MET A 125 6.13 1.58 1.98
CA MET A 125 4.75 1.30 2.34
C MET A 125 4.27 2.26 3.43
N ASN A 126 3.02 2.70 3.32
CA ASN A 126 2.34 3.39 4.42
C ASN A 126 1.75 2.40 5.44
N SER A 127 1.17 2.93 6.51
CA SER A 127 0.57 2.15 7.61
C SER A 127 -0.53 1.21 7.14
N LEU A 128 -1.48 1.69 6.31
CA LEU A 128 -2.55 0.85 5.80
C LEU A 128 -2.03 -0.29 4.91
N GLU A 129 -1.16 0.01 3.97
CA GLU A 129 -0.55 -0.96 3.05
C GLU A 129 0.19 -2.06 3.82
N ALA A 130 1.01 -1.67 4.80
CA ALA A 130 1.77 -2.61 5.60
C ALA A 130 0.88 -3.50 6.48
N GLN A 131 -0.22 -2.97 7.02
CA GLN A 131 -1.16 -3.74 7.84
C GLN A 131 -1.99 -4.73 7.01
N ILE A 132 -2.42 -4.35 5.81
CA ILE A 132 -3.09 -5.26 4.87
C ILE A 132 -2.14 -6.41 4.50
N LEU A 133 -0.89 -6.10 4.15
CA LEU A 133 0.09 -7.13 3.83
C LEU A 133 0.43 -8.00 5.05
N ASN A 134 0.52 -7.42 6.25
CA ASN A 134 0.75 -8.20 7.47
C ASN A 134 -0.35 -9.25 7.67
N TYR A 135 -1.62 -8.88 7.46
CA TYR A 135 -2.74 -9.83 7.50
C TYR A 135 -2.56 -10.98 6.50
N GLN A 136 -2.19 -10.66 5.24
CA GLN A 136 -1.91 -11.68 4.23
C GLN A 136 -0.78 -12.61 4.69
N LEU A 137 0.34 -12.05 5.16
CA LEU A 137 1.54 -12.80 5.53
C LEU A 137 1.35 -13.69 6.76
N GLU A 138 0.49 -13.30 7.70
CA GLU A 138 0.12 -14.15 8.84
C GLU A 138 -0.58 -15.45 8.39
N LYS A 139 -1.33 -15.38 7.29
CA LYS A 139 -2.07 -16.51 6.75
C LYS A 139 -1.28 -17.30 5.71
N TYR A 140 -0.58 -16.58 4.84
CA TYR A 140 0.14 -17.09 3.69
C TYR A 140 1.53 -16.44 3.60
N PRO A 141 2.55 -16.96 4.31
CA PRO A 141 3.89 -16.39 4.27
C PRO A 141 4.48 -16.49 2.85
N LEU A 142 4.77 -15.35 2.20
CA LEU A 142 5.10 -15.29 0.76
C LEU A 142 6.28 -16.18 0.34
N LEU A 143 7.27 -16.38 1.21
CA LEU A 143 8.47 -17.19 0.89
C LEU A 143 8.19 -18.69 0.82
N THR A 144 7.18 -19.18 1.54
CA THR A 144 6.81 -20.60 1.58
C THR A 144 5.51 -20.88 0.84
N ARG A 145 4.62 -19.89 0.78
CA ARG A 145 3.35 -19.93 0.10
C ARG A 145 3.14 -18.62 -0.68
N PRO A 146 3.75 -18.51 -1.86
CA PRO A 146 3.59 -17.33 -2.70
C PRO A 146 2.12 -17.19 -3.10
N THR A 147 1.55 -16.03 -2.79
CA THR A 147 0.13 -15.72 -2.99
C THR A 147 -0.03 -14.23 -3.25
N GLU A 148 -1.13 -13.85 -3.86
CA GLU A 148 -1.51 -12.44 -4.03
C GLU A 148 -2.90 -12.17 -3.47
N PHE A 149 -3.17 -10.90 -3.14
CA PHE A 149 -4.46 -10.42 -2.66
C PHE A 149 -5.00 -9.27 -3.51
N HIS A 150 -6.29 -9.01 -3.39
CA HIS A 150 -6.91 -7.75 -3.80
C HIS A 150 -7.38 -6.97 -2.58
N ALA A 151 -7.10 -5.67 -2.56
CA ALA A 151 -7.65 -4.73 -1.60
C ALA A 151 -8.22 -3.51 -2.34
N PHE A 152 -9.54 -3.41 -2.45
CA PHE A 152 -10.22 -2.21 -2.95
C PHE A 152 -10.45 -1.27 -1.78
N ILE A 153 -10.07 -0.01 -1.90
CA ILE A 153 -10.16 0.98 -0.82
C ILE A 153 -11.08 2.09 -1.29
N ALA A 154 -12.27 2.14 -0.71
CA ALA A 154 -13.27 3.15 -0.98
C ALA A 154 -13.36 4.17 0.17
N TYR A 155 -13.78 5.38 -0.16
CA TYR A 155 -13.97 6.47 0.78
C TYR A 155 -15.40 7.00 0.68
N HIS A 156 -16.01 7.28 1.83
CA HIS A 156 -17.31 7.94 1.92
C HIS A 156 -17.12 9.35 2.48
N GLN A 157 -17.39 10.37 1.67
CA GLN A 157 -17.09 11.76 2.02
C GLN A 157 -17.87 12.26 3.24
N GLU A 158 -19.19 12.02 3.30
CA GLU A 158 -20.03 12.52 4.39
C GLU A 158 -19.72 11.82 5.73
N ARG A 159 -19.49 10.51 5.68
CA ARG A 159 -19.12 9.70 6.86
C ARG A 159 -17.67 9.86 7.27
N LYS A 160 -16.83 10.47 6.42
CA LYS A 160 -15.37 10.54 6.58
C LYS A 160 -14.80 9.19 6.96
N ALA A 161 -15.13 8.17 6.19
CA ALA A 161 -14.79 6.79 6.49
C ALA A 161 -14.17 6.11 5.28
N TYR A 162 -13.26 5.19 5.54
CA TYR A 162 -12.73 4.26 4.55
C TYR A 162 -13.33 2.88 4.74
N ARG A 163 -13.49 2.18 3.62
CA ARG A 163 -13.80 0.75 3.58
C ARG A 163 -12.76 0.03 2.73
N VAL A 164 -12.20 -1.04 3.27
CA VAL A 164 -11.20 -1.87 2.60
C VAL A 164 -11.84 -3.23 2.32
N TYR A 165 -12.17 -3.49 1.06
CA TYR A 165 -12.68 -4.79 0.60
C TYR A 165 -11.50 -5.66 0.24
N PHE A 166 -11.34 -6.77 0.97
CA PHE A 166 -10.18 -7.62 0.89
C PHE A 166 -10.55 -9.02 0.43
N GLY A 167 -9.77 -9.52 -0.52
CA GLY A 167 -9.86 -10.88 -1.03
C GLY A 167 -8.49 -11.50 -1.10
N SER A 168 -8.32 -12.66 -0.48
CA SER A 168 -7.11 -13.46 -0.59
C SER A 168 -7.46 -14.91 -0.75
N SER A 169 -6.54 -15.67 -1.32
CA SER A 169 -6.64 -17.12 -1.38
C SER A 169 -5.28 -17.74 -1.15
N ASP A 170 -5.26 -19.05 -1.18
CA ASP A 170 -4.06 -19.83 -1.01
C ASP A 170 -3.36 -20.20 -2.32
N GLN A 171 -3.79 -19.53 -3.40
CA GLN A 171 -3.28 -19.66 -4.76
C GLN A 171 -2.29 -18.54 -5.10
N PRO A 172 -1.35 -18.79 -6.04
CA PRO A 172 -0.32 -17.82 -6.43
C PRO A 172 -0.86 -16.56 -7.13
N TRP A 173 -2.12 -16.53 -7.54
CA TRP A 173 -2.77 -15.37 -8.15
C TRP A 173 -3.88 -14.84 -7.25
N PRO A 174 -4.26 -13.56 -7.36
CA PRO A 174 -5.37 -13.00 -6.60
C PRO A 174 -6.66 -13.79 -6.91
N PRO A 175 -7.53 -14.01 -5.92
CA PRO A 175 -8.82 -14.62 -6.21
C PRO A 175 -9.66 -13.72 -7.10
N LYS A 176 -10.53 -14.31 -7.95
CA LYS A 176 -11.48 -13.54 -8.74
C LYS A 176 -12.34 -12.68 -7.81
N PRO A 177 -12.38 -11.34 -7.96
CA PRO A 177 -12.96 -10.46 -6.96
C PRO A 177 -14.49 -10.30 -7.09
N VAL A 178 -15.21 -11.32 -7.56
CA VAL A 178 -16.65 -11.22 -7.90
C VAL A 178 -17.48 -10.71 -6.71
N LEU A 179 -17.29 -11.31 -5.53
CA LEU A 179 -17.99 -10.90 -4.31
C LEU A 179 -17.58 -9.50 -3.83
N LEU A 180 -16.32 -9.09 -4.03
CA LEU A 180 -15.85 -7.76 -3.66
C LEU A 180 -16.44 -6.70 -4.57
N ILE A 181 -16.43 -6.94 -5.88
CA ILE A 181 -16.97 -6.02 -6.89
C ILE A 181 -18.47 -5.85 -6.69
N HIS A 182 -19.22 -6.94 -6.48
CA HIS A 182 -20.65 -6.85 -6.20
C HIS A 182 -20.94 -5.97 -4.98
N GLN A 183 -20.23 -6.18 -3.87
CA GLN A 183 -20.41 -5.36 -2.68
C GLN A 183 -19.99 -3.90 -2.91
N LEU A 184 -18.87 -3.68 -3.60
CA LEU A 184 -18.38 -2.34 -3.94
C LEU A 184 -19.40 -1.58 -4.81
N GLU A 185 -20.02 -2.23 -5.79
CA GLU A 185 -21.05 -1.63 -6.63
C GLU A 185 -22.30 -1.22 -5.84
N GLU A 186 -22.74 -2.04 -4.89
CA GLU A 186 -23.81 -1.67 -3.96
C GLU A 186 -23.43 -0.45 -3.11
N ASP A 187 -22.21 -0.42 -2.62
CA ASP A 187 -21.72 0.67 -1.78
C ASP A 187 -21.50 1.97 -2.56
N ILE A 188 -21.08 1.89 -3.83
CA ILE A 188 -20.97 3.06 -4.70
C ILE A 188 -22.34 3.74 -4.87
N LYS A 189 -23.42 2.95 -5.01
CA LYS A 189 -24.80 3.48 -5.03
C LYS A 189 -25.18 4.17 -3.71
N ASN A 190 -24.51 3.82 -2.62
CA ASN A 190 -24.69 4.38 -1.28
C ASN A 190 -23.66 5.46 -0.93
N GLY A 191 -23.01 6.08 -1.93
CA GLY A 191 -22.13 7.24 -1.74
C GLY A 191 -20.66 6.93 -1.44
N TRP A 192 -20.25 5.66 -1.51
CA TRP A 192 -18.84 5.31 -1.48
C TRP A 192 -18.17 5.60 -2.83
N LYS A 193 -16.90 6.00 -2.80
CA LYS A 193 -16.09 6.21 -4.01
C LYS A 193 -14.83 5.35 -3.95
N LEU A 194 -14.60 4.52 -4.96
CA LEU A 194 -13.34 3.77 -5.07
C LEU A 194 -12.18 4.75 -5.28
N ARG A 195 -11.17 4.69 -4.41
CA ARG A 195 -9.98 5.54 -4.51
C ARG A 195 -8.73 4.77 -4.90
N TYR A 196 -8.54 3.60 -4.28
CA TYR A 196 -7.34 2.80 -4.45
C TYR A 196 -7.67 1.33 -4.73
N HIS A 197 -6.84 0.68 -5.53
CA HIS A 197 -6.75 -0.77 -5.61
C HIS A 197 -5.31 -1.13 -5.28
N LEU A 198 -5.14 -1.97 -4.26
CA LEU A 198 -3.85 -2.45 -3.79
C LEU A 198 -3.78 -3.95 -4.00
N HIS A 199 -2.67 -4.42 -4.58
CA HIS A 199 -2.28 -5.82 -4.53
C HIS A 199 -0.78 -5.95 -4.25
N ASN A 200 -0.33 -7.16 -3.93
CA ASN A 200 1.08 -7.45 -3.73
C ASN A 200 1.65 -8.23 -4.91
N HIS A 201 2.94 -8.03 -5.16
CA HIS A 201 3.74 -8.91 -6.01
C HIS A 201 4.73 -9.69 -5.18
N TYR A 202 5.12 -10.85 -5.70
CA TYR A 202 6.27 -11.63 -5.25
C TYR A 202 7.02 -12.15 -6.47
N GLU A 203 8.25 -12.62 -6.29
CA GLU A 203 9.03 -13.27 -7.35
C GLU A 203 9.46 -14.68 -6.91
N PRO A 204 9.76 -15.61 -7.83
CA PRO A 204 10.35 -16.89 -7.48
C PRO A 204 11.81 -16.73 -7.00
N PRO A 205 12.42 -17.78 -6.41
CA PRO A 205 13.81 -17.78 -5.97
C PRO A 205 14.82 -17.28 -7.01
N GLY A 206 14.63 -17.66 -8.28
CA GLY A 206 15.51 -17.26 -9.39
C GLY A 206 15.56 -15.74 -9.63
N ASN A 207 14.56 -15.02 -9.15
CA ASN A 207 14.43 -13.56 -9.24
C ASN A 207 14.57 -12.88 -7.86
N ASN A 208 15.15 -13.56 -6.87
CA ASN A 208 15.42 -13.06 -5.52
C ASN A 208 14.20 -12.78 -4.65
N TYR A 209 13.08 -13.47 -4.88
CA TYR A 209 11.87 -13.46 -4.02
C TYR A 209 11.09 -12.15 -3.91
N LEU A 210 11.70 -10.99 -4.16
CA LEU A 210 11.09 -9.67 -4.00
C LEU A 210 10.31 -9.28 -5.27
N GLY A 211 9.01 -9.02 -5.11
CA GLY A 211 8.11 -8.60 -6.18
C GLY A 211 8.58 -7.36 -6.94
N ILE A 212 8.46 -7.39 -8.27
CA ILE A 212 8.66 -6.22 -9.12
C ILE A 212 7.58 -5.18 -8.87
N LEU A 213 7.96 -3.90 -8.80
CA LEU A 213 7.04 -2.79 -8.58
C LEU A 213 6.54 -2.22 -9.90
N ALA A 214 5.88 -3.04 -10.72
CA ALA A 214 5.29 -2.60 -11.97
C ALA A 214 4.13 -3.52 -12.38
N PRO A 215 3.10 -3.01 -13.06
CA PRO A 215 1.97 -3.83 -13.48
C PRO A 215 2.37 -4.78 -14.61
N SER A 216 1.87 -6.01 -14.55
CA SER A 216 1.79 -6.87 -15.74
C SER A 216 0.83 -6.28 -16.79
N MET A 217 0.80 -6.84 -17.99
CA MET A 217 -0.20 -6.51 -19.02
C MET A 217 -1.63 -6.80 -18.54
N ALA A 218 -1.82 -7.85 -17.74
CA ALA A 218 -3.10 -8.18 -17.12
C ALA A 218 -3.50 -7.14 -16.08
N ASP A 219 -2.57 -6.70 -15.22
CA ASP A 219 -2.81 -5.62 -14.26
C ASP A 219 -3.15 -4.32 -14.98
N ALA A 220 -2.38 -3.95 -16.01
CA ALA A 220 -2.64 -2.76 -16.81
C ALA A 220 -4.02 -2.78 -17.48
N GLN A 221 -4.44 -3.92 -18.02
CA GLN A 221 -5.79 -4.11 -18.54
C GLN A 221 -6.85 -3.94 -17.44
N TYR A 222 -6.60 -4.52 -16.26
CA TYR A 222 -7.50 -4.44 -15.13
C TYR A 222 -7.63 -2.99 -14.62
N TYR A 223 -6.54 -2.23 -14.57
CA TYR A 223 -6.52 -0.83 -14.14
C TYR A 223 -7.33 0.07 -15.08
N LYS A 224 -7.22 -0.14 -16.41
CA LYS A 224 -8.06 0.55 -17.40
C LYS A 224 -9.55 0.30 -17.12
N MET A 225 -9.92 -0.96 -16.92
CA MET A 225 -11.29 -1.34 -16.56
C MET A 225 -11.76 -0.70 -15.24
N LEU A 226 -10.91 -0.63 -14.22
CA LEU A 226 -11.25 0.04 -12.95
C LEU A 226 -11.46 1.56 -13.13
N ALA A 227 -10.67 2.21 -13.97
CA ALA A 227 -10.85 3.63 -14.28
C ALA A 227 -12.15 3.87 -15.06
N ASP A 228 -12.41 3.07 -16.09
CA ASP A 228 -13.59 3.21 -16.95
C ASP A 228 -14.90 2.98 -16.19
N ASN A 229 -14.93 1.96 -15.32
CA ASN A 229 -16.16 1.54 -14.64
C ASN A 229 -16.37 2.22 -13.28
N TYR A 230 -15.29 2.55 -12.55
CA TYR A 230 -15.38 2.99 -11.16
C TYR A 230 -14.68 4.31 -10.86
N GLN A 231 -14.08 4.96 -11.88
CA GLN A 231 -13.38 6.25 -11.74
C GLN A 231 -12.33 6.22 -10.61
N ILE A 232 -11.61 5.10 -10.50
CA ILE A 232 -10.56 4.93 -9.51
C ILE A 232 -9.50 6.04 -9.65
N GLU A 233 -8.92 6.47 -8.54
CA GLU A 233 -7.95 7.57 -8.55
C GLU A 233 -6.53 7.06 -8.85
N GLN A 234 -6.15 5.93 -8.27
CA GLN A 234 -4.84 5.31 -8.47
C GLN A 234 -4.83 3.83 -8.08
N THR A 235 -3.85 3.09 -8.58
CA THR A 235 -3.55 1.71 -8.19
C THR A 235 -2.20 1.64 -7.48
N LEU A 236 -2.04 0.64 -6.63
CA LEU A 236 -0.92 0.44 -5.74
C LEU A 236 -0.43 -1.01 -5.89
N ILE A 237 0.88 -1.19 -6.06
CA ILE A 237 1.51 -2.51 -6.04
C ILE A 237 2.58 -2.49 -4.96
N THR A 238 2.48 -3.39 -3.98
CA THR A 238 3.48 -3.54 -2.92
C THR A 238 4.31 -4.82 -3.09
N ASN A 239 5.58 -4.77 -2.74
CA ASN A 239 6.44 -5.96 -2.63
C ASN A 239 6.82 -6.29 -1.18
N GLY A 240 6.14 -5.66 -0.21
CA GLY A 240 6.40 -5.84 1.22
C GLY A 240 7.56 -5.04 1.80
N ILE A 241 8.15 -4.15 1.01
CA ILE A 241 9.11 -3.14 1.48
C ILE A 241 8.70 -1.77 0.93
N HIS A 242 8.45 -1.71 -0.38
CA HIS A 242 8.03 -0.52 -1.09
C HIS A 242 6.70 -0.75 -1.81
N THR A 243 6.06 0.36 -2.16
CA THR A 243 4.85 0.43 -2.98
C THR A 243 5.12 1.34 -4.16
N VAL A 244 4.76 0.92 -5.38
CA VAL A 244 4.56 1.86 -6.49
C VAL A 244 3.13 2.37 -6.46
N GLU A 245 3.00 3.69 -6.57
CA GLU A 245 1.75 4.40 -6.75
C GLU A 245 1.58 4.81 -8.21
N ILE A 246 0.49 4.41 -8.84
CA ILE A 246 0.21 4.65 -10.26
C ILE A 246 -1.12 5.39 -10.38
N LYS A 247 -1.10 6.63 -10.86
CA LYS A 247 -2.32 7.43 -11.01
C LYS A 247 -3.15 6.97 -12.21
N ALA A 248 -4.46 7.11 -12.12
CA ALA A 248 -5.36 6.71 -13.21
C ALA A 248 -5.07 7.41 -14.55
N ALA A 249 -4.60 8.66 -14.48
CA ALA A 249 -4.16 9.42 -15.66
C ALA A 249 -3.00 8.76 -16.43
N ASP A 250 -2.23 7.87 -15.80
CA ASP A 250 -1.12 7.16 -16.43
C ASP A 250 -1.49 5.75 -16.93
N PHE A 251 -2.69 5.22 -16.63
CA PHE A 251 -3.04 3.83 -16.98
C PHE A 251 -2.97 3.55 -18.49
N GLY A 252 -3.31 4.55 -19.32
CA GLY A 252 -3.21 4.46 -20.78
C GLY A 252 -1.79 4.34 -21.32
N ARG A 253 -0.76 4.53 -20.48
CA ARG A 253 0.65 4.50 -20.90
C ARG A 253 1.24 3.09 -20.84
N PHE A 254 0.59 2.16 -20.14
CA PHE A 254 1.01 0.78 -20.04
C PHE A 254 0.47 -0.06 -21.21
N GLU A 255 1.29 -1.01 -21.64
CA GLU A 255 0.86 -2.11 -22.52
C GLU A 255 -0.12 -3.01 -21.77
N SER A 256 -1.19 -3.41 -22.44
CA SER A 256 -2.25 -4.28 -21.92
C SER A 256 -2.61 -5.34 -22.97
N HIS A 257 -3.35 -6.38 -22.56
CA HIS A 257 -3.83 -7.42 -23.48
C HIS A 257 -4.84 -6.89 -24.51
#